data_AF-A0A7D9H591-F1
#
_entry.id   AF-A0A7D9H591-F1
#
_cell.length_a   1.000
_cell.length_b   1.000
_cell.length_c   1.000
_cell.angle_alpha   90.00
_cell.angle_beta   90.00
_cell.angle_gamma   90.00
#
_symmetry.space_group_name_H-M   'P 1'
#
loop_
_entity.id
_entity.type
_entity.pdbx_description
1 polymer ?
#
loop_
_entity_poly.entity_id
_entity_poly.type
_entity_poly.pdbx_seq_one_letter_code
_entity_poly.pdbx_strand_id
1 'polypeptide(L)'
;MRTAVEVIVEEVRDHSADTASFTTELLRRYNDPSPGVNIELLLADAKTPAQFVETVTTVLAAARIPARMIRGVILQDQQRRVEPTPWLEVHDGDRWRYFSPNTGALISGLYIPHWDFILQTAARGLEVTGLGYLGVDIVFDRDRGPLILEMNARPGLNIQIANCTGLSTRIDRIDEIFDPEAYPA
;
A
#
# COMPACT_ATOMS: atom_id res chain seq x y z
N MET A 1 23.73 -24.42 16.89
CA MET A 1 24.06 -23.03 17.25
C MET A 1 23.01 -22.17 16.58
N ARG A 2 22.10 -21.53 17.35
CA ARG A 2 21.05 -20.69 16.77
C ARG A 2 21.65 -19.39 16.25
N THR A 3 21.25 -18.95 15.07
CA THR A 3 21.67 -17.64 14.53
C THR A 3 20.85 -16.51 15.12
N ALA A 4 21.34 -15.26 15.08
CA ALA A 4 20.59 -14.09 15.55
C ALA A 4 19.22 -13.95 14.85
N VAL A 5 19.14 -14.31 13.57
CA VAL A 5 17.90 -14.33 12.78
C VAL A 5 16.90 -15.34 13.33
N GLU A 6 17.33 -16.57 13.62
CA GLU A 6 16.45 -17.62 14.15
C GLU A 6 15.85 -17.23 15.51
N VAL A 7 16.67 -16.64 16.39
CA VAL A 7 16.21 -16.15 17.70
C VAL A 7 15.15 -15.07 17.53
N ILE A 8 15.37 -14.09 16.65
CA ILE A 8 14.39 -13.03 16.40
C ILE A 8 13.08 -13.60 15.83
N VAL A 9 13.17 -14.53 14.88
CA VAL A 9 11.98 -15.16 14.29
C VAL A 9 11.16 -15.88 15.37
N GLU A 10 11.81 -16.63 16.25
CA GLU A 10 11.16 -17.35 17.35
C GLU A 10 10.48 -16.35 18.31
N GLU A 11 11.21 -15.35 18.79
CA GLU A 11 10.68 -14.36 19.74
C GLU A 11 9.52 -13.52 19.17
N VAL A 12 9.59 -13.12 17.90
CA VAL A 12 8.51 -12.36 17.25
C VAL A 12 7.30 -13.27 17.03
N ARG A 13 7.52 -14.53 16.65
CA ARG A 13 6.45 -15.51 16.43
C ARG A 13 5.69 -15.81 17.71
N ASP A 14 6.36 -15.86 18.87
CA ASP A 14 5.73 -16.04 20.18
C ASP A 14 4.77 -14.90 20.56
N HIS A 15 4.94 -13.71 19.97
CA HIS A 15 4.13 -12.52 20.24
C HIS A 15 3.17 -12.17 19.10
N SER A 16 2.98 -13.07 18.12
CA SER A 16 2.23 -12.79 16.90
C SER A 16 1.22 -13.88 16.59
N ALA A 17 0.04 -13.50 16.09
CA ALA A 17 -1.04 -14.44 15.78
C ALA A 17 -1.10 -14.82 14.30
N ASP A 18 -0.58 -13.97 13.42
CA ASP A 18 -0.61 -14.14 11.96
C ASP A 18 0.57 -13.40 11.29
N THR A 19 0.67 -13.51 9.97
CA THR A 19 1.72 -12.85 9.18
C THR A 19 1.72 -11.33 9.37
N ALA A 20 0.55 -10.70 9.48
CA ALA A 20 0.46 -9.25 9.57
C ALA A 20 0.95 -8.73 10.93
N SER A 21 0.48 -9.33 12.02
CA SER A 21 0.97 -9.06 13.38
C SER A 21 2.45 -9.39 13.53
N PHE A 22 2.94 -10.47 12.92
CA PHE A 22 4.37 -10.78 12.86
C PHE A 22 5.18 -9.68 12.19
N THR A 23 4.76 -9.22 11.01
CA THR A 23 5.45 -8.14 10.30
C THR A 23 5.42 -6.84 11.09
N THR A 24 4.29 -6.46 11.67
CA THR A 24 4.18 -5.25 12.50
C THR A 24 5.06 -5.34 13.73
N GLU A 25 5.08 -6.46 14.45
CA GLU A 25 5.92 -6.64 15.64
C GLU A 25 7.42 -6.64 15.28
N LEU A 26 7.80 -7.30 14.19
CA LEU A 26 9.18 -7.28 13.68
C LEU A 26 9.62 -5.84 13.38
N LEU A 27 8.82 -5.09 12.61
CA LEU A 27 9.10 -3.71 12.27
C LEU A 27 9.12 -2.82 13.52
N ARG A 28 8.23 -3.04 14.49
CA ARG A 28 8.22 -2.31 15.76
C ARG A 28 9.54 -2.48 16.51
N ARG A 29 10.04 -3.71 16.64
CA ARG A 29 11.32 -3.98 17.31
C ARG A 29 12.52 -3.43 16.56
N TYR A 30 12.48 -3.45 15.23
CA TYR A 30 13.53 -2.89 14.37
C TYR A 30 13.60 -1.35 14.44
N ASN A 31 12.45 -0.69 14.67
CA ASN A 31 12.36 0.76 14.84
C ASN A 31 12.45 1.20 16.31
N ASP A 32 12.68 0.28 17.25
CA ASP A 32 12.83 0.61 18.67
C ASP A 32 14.09 1.48 18.84
N PRO A 33 14.03 2.63 19.56
CA PRO A 33 15.19 3.46 19.83
C PRO A 33 16.30 2.75 20.61
N SER A 34 15.99 1.66 21.30
CA SER A 34 16.94 0.84 22.05
C SER A 34 16.73 -0.65 21.72
N PRO A 35 17.07 -1.09 20.50
CA PRO A 35 16.81 -2.45 20.06
C PRO A 35 17.68 -3.46 20.82
N GLY A 36 17.22 -4.71 20.93
CA GLY A 36 18.02 -5.78 21.52
C GLY A 36 19.25 -6.12 20.67
N VAL A 37 20.27 -6.71 21.30
CA VAL A 37 21.58 -7.03 20.69
C VAL A 37 21.48 -7.77 19.34
N ASN A 38 20.54 -8.71 19.20
CA ASN A 38 20.37 -9.45 17.95
C ASN A 38 19.90 -8.55 16.80
N ILE A 39 19.03 -7.58 17.09
CA ILE A 39 18.52 -6.62 16.10
C ILE A 39 19.60 -5.60 15.77
N GLU A 40 20.33 -5.10 16.77
CA GLU A 40 21.50 -4.23 16.56
C GLU A 40 22.51 -4.88 15.60
N LEU A 41 22.82 -6.16 15.82
CA LEU A 41 23.74 -6.91 14.97
C LEU A 41 23.24 -7.00 13.53
N LEU A 42 21.95 -7.26 13.31
CA LEU A 42 21.36 -7.33 11.97
C LEU A 42 21.26 -5.96 11.28
N LEU A 43 21.15 -4.89 12.06
CA LEU A 43 21.08 -3.51 11.57
C LEU A 43 22.46 -2.85 11.42
N ALA A 44 23.54 -3.46 11.90
CA ALA A 44 24.88 -2.87 11.89
C ALA A 44 25.32 -2.35 10.50
N ASP A 45 24.91 -3.04 9.44
CA ASP A 45 25.22 -2.67 8.04
C ASP A 45 24.09 -1.90 7.33
N ALA A 46 22.92 -1.76 7.96
CA ALA A 46 21.74 -1.11 7.38
C ALA A 46 21.81 0.41 7.55
N LYS A 47 22.54 1.08 6.64
CA LYS A 47 22.76 2.54 6.69
C LYS A 47 21.75 3.35 5.88
N THR A 48 20.92 2.67 5.09
CA THR A 48 19.93 3.30 4.22
C THR A 48 18.55 2.65 4.42
N PRO A 49 17.45 3.36 4.11
CA PRO A 49 16.11 2.77 4.16
C PRO A 49 15.96 1.51 3.28
N ALA A 50 16.70 1.43 2.17
CA ALA A 50 16.69 0.26 1.29
C ALA A 50 17.34 -0.95 1.97
N GLN A 51 18.54 -0.76 2.54
CA GLN A 51 19.23 -1.82 3.28
C GLN A 51 18.44 -2.26 4.51
N PHE A 52 17.74 -1.34 5.18
CA PHE A 52 16.83 -1.67 6.26
C PHE A 52 15.74 -2.65 5.80
N VAL A 53 15.06 -2.33 4.68
CA VAL A 53 14.02 -3.22 4.13
C VAL A 53 14.60 -4.55 3.64
N GLU A 54 15.83 -4.57 3.11
CA GLU A 54 16.53 -5.82 2.74
C GLU A 54 16.80 -6.71 3.98
N THR A 55 17.27 -6.13 5.08
CA THR A 55 17.46 -6.86 6.34
C THR A 55 16.13 -7.42 6.85
N VAL A 56 15.06 -6.62 6.86
CA VAL A 56 13.72 -7.08 7.26
C VAL A 56 13.23 -8.21 6.36
N THR A 57 13.42 -8.08 5.05
CA THR A 57 13.04 -9.11 4.06
C THR A 57 13.79 -10.42 4.32
N THR A 58 15.06 -10.35 4.73
CA THR A 58 15.87 -11.52 5.09
C THR A 58 15.31 -12.26 6.32
N VAL A 59 14.88 -11.52 7.35
CA VAL A 59 14.24 -12.13 8.53
C VAL A 59 12.87 -12.74 8.19
N LEU A 60 12.07 -12.07 7.37
CA LEU A 60 10.78 -12.60 6.90
C LEU A 60 10.97 -13.88 6.08
N ALA A 61 11.99 -13.93 5.23
CA ALA A 61 12.35 -15.14 4.48
C ALA A 61 12.72 -16.30 5.43
N ALA A 62 13.48 -16.04 6.50
CA ALA A 62 13.77 -17.05 7.52
C ALA A 62 12.51 -17.52 8.27
N ALA A 63 11.53 -16.64 8.45
CA ALA A 63 10.21 -16.98 8.98
C ALA A 63 9.29 -17.72 7.96
N ARG A 64 9.77 -17.95 6.73
CA ARG A 64 9.00 -18.49 5.59
C ARG A 64 7.82 -17.61 5.18
N ILE A 65 7.97 -16.30 5.33
CA ILE A 65 6.98 -15.31 4.91
C ILE A 65 7.49 -14.66 3.61
N PRO A 66 6.79 -14.84 2.47
CA PRO A 66 7.19 -14.19 1.23
C PRO A 66 7.08 -12.67 1.37
N ALA A 67 8.18 -11.97 1.11
CA ALA A 67 8.23 -10.51 1.16
C ALA A 67 9.17 -9.96 0.07
N ARG A 68 8.90 -8.74 -0.38
CA ARG A 68 9.77 -8.01 -1.30
C ARG A 68 9.75 -6.52 -1.04
N MET A 69 10.86 -5.86 -1.37
CA MET A 69 10.91 -4.41 -1.43
C MET A 69 10.16 -3.94 -2.68
N ILE A 70 9.29 -2.95 -2.50
CA ILE A 70 8.73 -2.13 -3.57
C ILE A 70 9.16 -0.68 -3.37
N ARG A 71 8.96 0.17 -4.38
CA ARG A 71 9.26 1.61 -4.27
C ARG A 71 7.96 2.40 -4.39
N GLY A 72 7.72 3.27 -3.42
CA GLY A 72 6.57 4.15 -3.36
C GLY A 72 6.99 5.61 -3.49
N VAL A 73 6.05 6.45 -3.87
CA VAL A 73 6.23 7.90 -4.05
C VAL A 73 5.28 8.57 -3.06
N ILE A 74 5.80 9.41 -2.16
CA ILE A 74 4.96 10.21 -1.27
C ILE A 74 4.64 11.51 -2.01
N LEU A 75 3.36 11.72 -2.32
CA LEU A 75 2.90 12.95 -2.96
C LEU A 75 2.83 14.07 -1.92
N GLN A 76 3.65 15.09 -2.09
CA GLN A 76 3.61 16.34 -1.32
C GLN A 76 3.48 17.50 -2.30
N ASP A 77 2.76 18.55 -1.90
CA ASP A 77 2.55 19.72 -2.75
C ASP A 77 3.89 20.33 -3.20
N GLN A 78 3.97 20.65 -4.49
CA GLN A 78 5.08 21.36 -5.14
C GLN A 78 6.44 20.63 -5.20
N GLN A 79 6.50 19.30 -5.03
CA GLN A 79 7.72 18.53 -5.27
C GLN A 79 8.02 18.37 -6.77
N ARG A 80 9.06 19.05 -7.29
CA ARG A 80 9.54 18.86 -8.68
C ARG A 80 10.30 17.55 -8.90
N ARG A 81 10.78 16.92 -7.82
CA ARG A 81 11.54 15.67 -7.85
C ARG A 81 11.14 14.83 -6.65
N VAL A 82 10.49 13.70 -6.90
CA VAL A 82 10.13 12.77 -5.83
C VAL A 82 11.10 11.60 -5.84
N GLU A 83 11.81 11.41 -4.74
CA GLU A 83 12.71 10.28 -4.55
C GLU A 83 11.88 9.04 -4.15
N PRO A 84 11.93 7.93 -4.91
CA PRO A 84 11.18 6.73 -4.57
C PRO A 84 11.66 6.15 -3.23
N THR A 85 10.74 6.10 -2.27
CA THR A 85 10.99 5.57 -0.93
C THR A 85 10.79 4.05 -0.92
N PRO A 86 11.66 3.27 -0.26
CA PRO A 86 11.44 1.83 -0.08
C PRO A 86 10.20 1.55 0.78
N TRP A 87 9.40 0.60 0.34
CA TRP A 87 8.25 0.05 1.05
C TRP A 87 8.37 -1.48 1.09
N LEU A 88 7.70 -2.10 2.06
CA LEU A 88 7.70 -3.54 2.23
C LEU A 88 6.36 -4.12 1.77
N GLU A 89 6.39 -5.11 0.88
CA GLU A 89 5.22 -5.89 0.50
C GLU A 89 5.37 -7.32 1.03
N VAL A 90 4.35 -7.82 1.74
CA VAL A 90 4.34 -9.13 2.40
C VAL A 90 3.13 -9.93 1.98
N HIS A 91 3.29 -11.20 1.65
CA HIS A 91 2.20 -12.10 1.31
C HIS A 91 1.68 -12.82 2.57
N ASP A 92 0.40 -12.64 2.90
CA ASP A 92 -0.21 -13.24 4.11
C ASP A 92 -0.71 -14.67 3.92
N GLY A 93 -0.65 -15.19 2.70
CA GLY A 93 -1.19 -16.51 2.31
C GLY A 93 -2.35 -16.40 1.32
N ASP A 94 -3.06 -15.28 1.32
CA ASP A 94 -4.18 -14.97 0.42
C ASP A 94 -3.84 -13.82 -0.53
N ARG A 95 -3.23 -12.75 -0.01
CA ARG A 95 -2.94 -11.52 -0.75
C ARG A 95 -1.65 -10.85 -0.30
N TRP A 96 -1.15 -9.99 -1.18
CA TRP A 96 -0.07 -9.06 -0.85
C TRP A 96 -0.58 -7.89 0.00
N ARG A 97 0.20 -7.53 1.01
CA ARG A 97 -0.06 -6.47 1.98
C ARG A 97 1.13 -5.52 2.04
N TYR A 98 0.85 -4.22 2.10
CA TYR A 98 1.88 -3.17 2.07
C TYR A 98 2.10 -2.60 3.47
N PHE A 99 3.36 -2.53 3.89
CA PHE A 99 3.77 -2.03 5.19
C PHE A 99 4.73 -0.86 5.03
N SER A 100 4.52 0.18 5.84
CA SER A 100 5.53 1.21 6.04
C SER A 100 6.69 0.63 6.84
N PRO A 101 7.93 0.63 6.32
CA PRO A 101 9.07 0.09 7.05
C PRO A 101 9.37 0.83 8.35
N ASN A 102 9.05 2.12 8.41
CA ASN A 102 9.40 2.98 9.55
C ASN A 102 8.38 2.88 10.69
N THR A 103 7.12 2.61 10.39
CA THR A 103 6.04 2.60 11.40
C THR A 103 5.45 1.22 11.63
N GLY A 104 5.71 0.26 10.75
CA GLY A 104 5.03 -1.03 10.77
C GLY A 104 3.54 -0.94 10.42
N ALA A 105 3.06 0.25 10.01
CA ALA A 105 1.68 0.48 9.66
C ALA A 105 1.34 -0.20 8.33
N LEU A 106 0.24 -0.95 8.34
CA LEU A 106 -0.35 -1.54 7.16
C LEU A 106 -1.08 -0.45 6.36
N ILE A 107 -0.83 -0.35 5.05
CA ILE A 107 -1.55 0.58 4.16
C ILE A 107 -2.88 -0.04 3.69
N SER A 108 -3.01 -1.36 3.67
CA SER A 108 -4.27 -1.99 3.31
C SER A 108 -5.32 -1.78 4.41
N GLY A 109 -6.56 -1.48 4.00
CA GLY A 109 -7.62 -1.10 4.92
C GLY A 109 -7.67 0.40 5.23
N LEU A 110 -6.93 1.23 4.50
CA LEU A 110 -7.08 2.69 4.57
C LEU A 110 -8.52 3.06 4.22
N TYR A 111 -9.28 3.47 5.24
CA TYR A 111 -10.62 3.98 5.04
C TYR A 111 -10.52 5.32 4.33
N ILE A 112 -10.98 5.38 3.09
CA ILE A 112 -11.10 6.63 2.35
C ILE A 112 -12.44 7.25 2.77
N PRO A 113 -12.45 8.34 3.56
CA PRO A 113 -13.70 8.94 4.01
C PRO A 113 -14.48 9.48 2.81
N HIS A 114 -15.80 9.48 2.91
CA HIS A 114 -16.70 9.99 1.86
C HIS A 114 -16.56 9.27 0.50
N TRP A 115 -16.22 7.98 0.52
CA TRP A 115 -16.02 7.18 -0.70
C TRP A 115 -17.21 7.23 -1.66
N ASP A 116 -18.44 7.11 -1.16
CA ASP A 116 -19.64 7.18 -2.01
C ASP A 116 -19.80 8.55 -2.67
N PHE A 117 -19.52 9.64 -1.95
CA PHE A 117 -19.54 10.99 -2.50
C PHE A 117 -18.47 11.17 -3.59
N ILE A 118 -17.28 10.59 -3.38
CA ILE A 118 -16.19 10.59 -4.36
C ILE A 118 -16.61 9.86 -5.64
N LEU A 119 -17.16 8.65 -5.51
CA LEU A 119 -17.63 7.86 -6.66
C LEU A 119 -18.74 8.58 -7.43
N GLN A 120 -19.73 9.12 -6.73
CA GLN A 120 -20.83 9.87 -7.35
C GLN A 120 -20.33 11.14 -8.06
N THR A 121 -19.41 11.87 -7.44
CA THR A 121 -18.84 13.10 -8.00
C THR A 121 -17.99 12.80 -9.25
N ALA A 122 -17.19 11.73 -9.22
CA ALA A 122 -16.45 11.27 -10.38
C ALA A 122 -17.38 10.81 -11.53
N ALA A 123 -18.45 10.07 -11.21
CA ALA A 123 -19.45 9.65 -12.20
C ALA A 123 -20.16 10.83 -12.85
N ARG A 124 -20.57 11.85 -12.08
CA ARG A 124 -21.15 13.10 -12.62
C ARG A 124 -20.15 13.88 -13.48
N GLY A 125 -18.86 13.81 -13.18
CA GLY A 125 -17.81 14.38 -14.02
C GLY A 125 -17.86 13.86 -15.47
N LEU A 126 -18.29 12.61 -15.67
CA LEU A 126 -18.49 12.03 -17.00
C LEU A 126 -19.60 12.75 -17.77
N GLU A 127 -20.73 13.04 -17.13
CA GLU A 127 -21.88 13.74 -17.73
C GLU A 127 -21.51 15.16 -18.17
N VAL A 128 -20.71 15.85 -17.36
CA VAL A 128 -20.31 17.24 -17.61
C VAL A 128 -19.27 17.34 -18.74
N THR A 129 -18.38 16.34 -18.85
CA THR A 129 -17.29 16.37 -19.84
C THR A 129 -17.63 15.70 -21.16
N GLY A 130 -18.55 14.72 -21.18
CA GLY A 130 -18.94 13.97 -22.37
C GLY A 130 -17.85 13.04 -22.92
N LEU A 131 -16.79 12.78 -22.15
CA LEU A 131 -15.58 12.11 -22.66
C LEU A 131 -15.67 10.58 -22.76
N GLY A 132 -16.80 9.96 -22.38
CA GLY A 132 -17.05 8.50 -22.47
C GLY A 132 -16.21 7.64 -21.52
N TYR A 133 -14.95 8.03 -21.27
CA TYR A 133 -14.06 7.45 -20.28
C TYR A 133 -13.22 8.55 -19.64
N LEU A 134 -13.25 8.65 -18.31
CA LEU A 134 -12.70 9.80 -17.57
C LEU A 134 -11.91 9.34 -16.34
N GLY A 135 -10.75 9.95 -16.11
CA GLY A 135 -10.02 9.86 -14.86
C GLY A 135 -10.26 11.13 -14.07
N VAL A 136 -10.42 10.98 -12.77
CA VAL A 136 -10.71 12.10 -11.88
C VAL A 136 -9.70 12.05 -10.75
N ASP A 137 -8.90 13.10 -10.65
CA ASP A 137 -7.93 13.25 -9.57
C ASP A 137 -8.60 14.01 -8.43
N ILE A 138 -8.61 13.38 -7.26
CA ILE A 138 -9.32 13.88 -6.08
C ILE A 138 -8.31 14.18 -4.99
N VAL A 139 -8.48 15.35 -4.38
CA VAL A 139 -7.72 15.79 -3.22
C VAL A 139 -8.64 15.95 -2.01
N PHE A 140 -8.10 15.70 -0.81
CA PHE A 140 -8.82 15.93 0.43
C PHE A 140 -8.37 17.25 1.04
N ASP A 141 -9.25 18.24 1.00
CA ASP A 141 -9.11 19.49 1.73
C ASP A 141 -9.55 19.30 3.18
N ARG A 142 -8.85 19.93 4.12
CA ARG A 142 -9.12 19.79 5.57
C ARG A 142 -10.52 20.26 5.96
N ASP A 143 -10.98 21.35 5.37
CA ASP A 143 -12.23 22.01 5.74
C ASP A 143 -13.36 21.68 4.76
N ARG A 144 -13.02 21.46 3.49
CA ARG A 144 -13.98 21.23 2.40
C ARG A 144 -14.17 19.77 2.02
N GLY A 145 -13.35 18.86 2.55
CA GLY A 145 -13.44 17.44 2.24
C GLY A 145 -12.92 17.10 0.82
N PRO A 146 -13.46 16.05 0.18
CA PRO A 146 -13.01 15.64 -1.15
C PRO A 146 -13.35 16.68 -2.22
N LEU A 147 -12.36 17.07 -3.02
CA LEU A 147 -12.49 18.02 -4.13
C LEU A 147 -11.87 17.42 -5.40
N ILE A 148 -12.50 17.66 -6.56
CA ILE A 148 -11.89 17.37 -7.85
C ILE A 148 -10.78 18.39 -8.10
N LEU A 149 -9.57 17.90 -8.34
CA LEU A 149 -8.43 18.72 -8.77
C LEU A 149 -8.30 18.74 -10.29
N GLU A 150 -8.41 17.57 -10.93
CA GLU A 150 -8.23 17.41 -12.37
C GLU A 150 -9.18 16.36 -12.94
N MET A 151 -9.57 16.55 -14.20
CA MET A 151 -10.33 15.60 -15.00
C MET A 151 -9.55 15.28 -16.28
N ASN A 152 -9.29 14.00 -16.50
CA ASN A 152 -8.33 13.48 -17.47
C ASN A 152 -9.02 12.59 -18.53
N ALA A 153 -8.92 12.98 -19.80
CA ALA A 153 -9.54 12.30 -20.95
C ALA A 153 -8.83 11.02 -21.41
N ARG A 154 -7.65 10.71 -20.84
CA ARG A 154 -6.85 9.51 -21.17
C ARG A 154 -6.42 8.78 -19.91
N PRO A 155 -7.37 8.34 -19.09
CA PRO A 155 -7.04 7.88 -17.75
C PRO A 155 -6.57 6.42 -17.75
N GLY A 156 -5.90 6.04 -16.67
CA GLY A 156 -5.88 4.64 -16.23
C GLY A 156 -4.91 3.68 -16.92
N LEU A 157 -4.23 4.01 -18.03
CA LEU A 157 -3.29 3.07 -18.65
C LEU A 157 -2.12 2.72 -17.71
N ASN A 158 -1.52 3.73 -17.07
CA ASN A 158 -0.45 3.51 -16.09
C ASN A 158 -0.95 2.73 -14.86
N ILE A 159 -2.21 2.93 -14.46
CA ILE A 159 -2.83 2.22 -13.33
C ILE A 159 -3.03 0.74 -13.69
N GLN A 160 -3.48 0.44 -14.90
CA GLN A 160 -3.65 -0.92 -15.41
C GLN A 160 -2.31 -1.65 -15.51
N ILE A 161 -1.28 -0.97 -16.01
CA ILE A 161 0.10 -1.51 -16.08
C ILE A 161 0.63 -1.77 -14.67
N ALA A 162 0.50 -0.82 -13.74
CA ALA A 162 0.99 -0.96 -12.37
C ALA A 162 0.33 -2.13 -11.62
N ASN A 163 -0.97 -2.37 -11.86
CA ASN A 163 -1.70 -3.48 -11.24
C ASN A 163 -1.67 -4.77 -12.07
N CYS A 164 -0.94 -4.81 -13.19
CA CYS A 164 -0.92 -5.92 -14.15
C CYS A 164 -2.32 -6.44 -14.53
N THR A 165 -3.32 -5.55 -14.55
CA THR A 165 -4.72 -5.91 -14.69
C THR A 165 -5.43 -4.90 -15.57
N GLY A 166 -5.95 -5.36 -16.71
CA GLY A 166 -6.73 -4.53 -17.63
C GLY A 166 -8.12 -4.18 -17.10
N LEU A 167 -8.83 -3.30 -17.82
CA LEU A 167 -10.19 -2.89 -17.44
C LEU A 167 -11.28 -3.86 -17.94
N SER A 168 -10.99 -4.68 -18.95
CA SER A 168 -11.99 -5.51 -19.67
C SER A 168 -12.88 -6.33 -18.74
N THR A 169 -12.29 -7.16 -17.86
CA THR A 169 -13.05 -8.00 -16.93
C THR A 169 -13.96 -7.21 -15.99
N ARG A 170 -13.59 -5.96 -15.66
CA ARG A 170 -14.43 -5.09 -14.82
C ARG A 170 -15.59 -4.50 -15.62
N ILE A 171 -15.35 -4.14 -16.88
CA ILE A 171 -16.41 -3.69 -17.79
C ILE A 171 -17.40 -4.82 -18.03
N ASP A 172 -16.91 -6.02 -18.39
CA ASP A 172 -17.76 -7.20 -18.60
C ASP A 172 -18.66 -7.45 -17.38
N ARG A 173 -18.07 -7.34 -16.17
CA ARG A 173 -18.83 -7.49 -14.94
C ARG A 173 -19.85 -6.39 -14.70
N ILE A 174 -19.56 -5.15 -15.07
CA ILE A 174 -20.50 -4.04 -15.00
C ILE A 174 -21.64 -4.28 -15.99
N ASP A 175 -21.35 -4.66 -17.22
CA ASP A 175 -22.35 -4.92 -18.26
C ASP A 175 -23.28 -6.08 -17.87
N GLU A 176 -22.78 -7.10 -17.16
CA GLU A 176 -23.59 -8.18 -16.60
C GLU A 176 -24.59 -7.73 -15.53
N ILE A 177 -24.23 -6.73 -14.73
CA ILE A 177 -25.03 -6.27 -13.57
C ILE A 177 -25.75 -4.94 -13.82
N PHE A 178 -25.44 -4.27 -14.94
CA PHE A 178 -25.97 -2.96 -15.26
C PHE A 178 -27.46 -3.08 -15.60
N ASP A 179 -28.28 -2.43 -14.79
CA ASP A 179 -29.71 -2.29 -15.01
C ASP A 179 -30.01 -0.82 -15.35
N PRO A 180 -30.42 -0.50 -16.57
CA PRO A 180 -30.72 0.86 -16.99
C PRO A 180 -31.93 1.47 -16.26
N GLU A 181 -32.76 0.66 -15.59
CA GLU A 181 -33.90 1.13 -14.80
C GLU A 181 -33.59 1.21 -13.29
N ALA A 182 -32.40 0.80 -12.86
CA ALA A 182 -32.00 0.92 -11.47
C ALA A 182 -31.79 2.39 -11.09
N TYR A 183 -32.65 2.90 -10.21
CA TYR A 183 -32.44 4.19 -9.55
C TYR A 183 -31.43 4.04 -8.40
N PRO A 184 -30.47 4.98 -8.24
CA PRO A 184 -29.68 5.03 -7.03
C PRO A 184 -30.62 5.29 -5.84
N ALA A 185 -30.50 4.45 -4.81
CA ALA A 185 -31.24 4.59 -3.56
C ALA A 185 -30.87 5.86 -2.78
#